data_AF-A0A7J4GV78-F1
#
_entry.id   AF-A0A7J4GV78-F1
#
_cell.length_a   1.000
_cell.length_b   1.000
_cell.length_c   1.000
_cell.angle_alpha   90.00
_cell.angle_beta   90.00
_cell.angle_gamma   90.00
#
_symmetry.space_group_name_H-M   'P 1'
#
loop_
_entity.id
_entity.type
_entity.pdbx_description
1 polymer ?
#
loop_
_entity_poly.entity_id
_entity_poly.type
_entity_poly.pdbx_seq_one_letter_code
_entity_poly.pdbx_strand_id
1 'polypeptide(L)'
;MVGGEASATVALQLIAIAEGRKDVVAFLSPEQSDVVNSEGTEADNVVDFRNSLGSSSYAVLDSGWKYQYDKYNDVYRYVPLNGDTAGVTAATEANRDAWFSPAGFNRGNFRNVIKLPFNPRKSERDTLYKNGVNPVTTFMGSGTVLFGDKTLLAKPSAFDRINVRRLFIIMEKAISRFARAQLFEFNDAFTRAQFVGAVEPFLRNVQGRDGITDFKVVCDDSNNTGDVVDRNEFIGDIYVKPNRSINFIQLNFVAVRSGVAFSEVIG
;
A
#
# COMPACT_ATOMS: atom_id res chain seq x y z
N MET A 1 -4.64 -10.66 0.11
CA MET A 1 -5.85 -11.49 -0.01
C MET A 1 -6.62 -11.03 -1.23
N VAL A 2 -7.15 -11.96 -2.01
CA VAL A 2 -7.79 -11.68 -3.31
C VAL A 2 -9.07 -12.52 -3.39
N GLY A 3 -10.16 -11.93 -3.88
CA GLY A 3 -11.40 -12.65 -4.18
C GLY A 3 -11.41 -13.19 -5.60
N GLY A 4 -12.08 -14.33 -5.81
CA GLY A 4 -12.26 -14.89 -7.15
C GLY A 4 -13.25 -14.09 -7.99
N GLU A 5 -14.40 -13.74 -7.40
CA GLU A 5 -15.40 -12.85 -7.98
C GLU A 5 -15.17 -11.41 -7.50
N ALA A 6 -15.23 -10.45 -8.43
CA ALA A 6 -15.24 -9.03 -8.10
C ALA A 6 -16.69 -8.56 -7.97
N SER A 7 -17.20 -8.55 -6.73
CA SER A 7 -18.52 -8.04 -6.35
C SER A 7 -18.44 -7.26 -5.04
N ALA A 8 -19.38 -6.32 -4.82
CA ALA A 8 -19.38 -5.50 -3.61
C ALA A 8 -19.49 -6.35 -2.33
N THR A 9 -20.31 -7.40 -2.36
CA THR A 9 -20.49 -8.33 -1.23
C THR A 9 -19.20 -9.04 -0.85
N VAL A 10 -18.50 -9.61 -1.83
CA VAL A 10 -17.22 -10.28 -1.58
C VAL A 10 -16.17 -9.28 -1.12
N ALA A 11 -16.12 -8.10 -1.73
CA ALA A 11 -15.19 -7.05 -1.35
C ALA A 11 -15.36 -6.62 0.12
N LEU A 12 -16.60 -6.37 0.57
CA LEU A 12 -16.88 -6.01 1.97
C LEU A 12 -16.46 -7.11 2.96
N GLN A 13 -16.66 -8.39 2.61
CA GLN A 13 -16.20 -9.50 3.45
C GLN A 13 -14.67 -9.60 3.52
N LEU A 14 -13.98 -9.41 2.39
CA LEU A 14 -12.52 -9.40 2.35
C LEU A 14 -11.95 -8.24 3.18
N ILE A 15 -12.59 -7.07 3.13
CA ILE A 15 -12.22 -5.91 3.97
C ILE A 15 -12.38 -6.27 5.45
N ALA A 16 -13.54 -6.81 5.85
CA ALA A 16 -13.80 -7.19 7.24
C ALA A 16 -12.77 -8.22 7.77
N ILE A 17 -12.41 -9.22 6.97
CA ILE A 17 -11.39 -10.21 7.33
C ILE A 17 -10.01 -9.53 7.49
N ALA A 18 -9.65 -8.64 6.56
CA ALA A 18 -8.36 -7.95 6.62
C ALA A 18 -8.25 -7.04 7.85
N GLU A 19 -9.32 -6.33 8.20
CA GLU A 19 -9.38 -5.48 9.39
C GLU A 19 -9.40 -6.28 10.70
N GLY A 20 -10.04 -7.45 10.71
CA GLY A 20 -10.04 -8.35 11.86
C GLY A 20 -8.66 -8.95 12.13
N ARG A 21 -7.96 -9.39 11.08
CA ARG A 21 -6.64 -10.03 11.23
C ARG A 21 -5.48 -9.04 11.38
N LYS A 22 -5.56 -7.88 10.72
CA LYS A 22 -4.52 -6.83 10.67
C LYS A 22 -3.15 -7.25 10.13
N ASP A 23 -3.01 -8.47 9.61
CA ASP A 23 -1.75 -9.03 9.08
C ASP A 23 -1.78 -9.21 7.54
N VAL A 24 -2.85 -8.78 6.88
CA VAL A 24 -3.07 -8.92 5.44
C VAL A 24 -3.70 -7.68 4.82
N VAL A 25 -3.50 -7.50 3.52
CA VAL A 25 -4.16 -6.46 2.71
C VAL A 25 -5.10 -7.13 1.70
N ALA A 26 -6.32 -6.61 1.57
CA ALA A 26 -7.28 -7.01 0.55
C ALA A 26 -7.04 -6.22 -0.74
N PHE A 27 -6.89 -6.94 -1.85
CA PHE A 27 -6.81 -6.37 -3.20
C PHE A 27 -8.13 -6.64 -3.93
N LEU A 28 -8.71 -5.58 -4.46
CA LEU A 28 -10.07 -5.54 -4.98
C LEU A 28 -10.07 -4.93 -6.39
N SER A 29 -11.06 -5.34 -7.18
CA SER A 29 -11.39 -4.78 -8.49
C SER A 29 -12.89 -4.43 -8.49
N PRO A 30 -13.33 -3.49 -9.35
CA PRO A 30 -14.74 -3.19 -9.56
C PRO A 30 -15.47 -4.36 -10.23
N GLU A 31 -16.80 -4.27 -10.30
CA GLU A 31 -17.61 -5.29 -10.98
C GLU A 31 -17.32 -5.28 -12.48
N GLN A 32 -17.50 -6.43 -13.13
CA GLN A 32 -17.22 -6.53 -14.56
C GLN A 32 -18.08 -5.56 -15.37
N SER A 33 -19.35 -5.39 -14.97
CA SER A 33 -20.32 -4.47 -15.59
C SER A 33 -19.95 -3.00 -15.42
N ASP A 34 -19.09 -2.64 -14.47
CA ASP A 34 -18.68 -1.24 -14.30
C ASP A 34 -17.76 -0.78 -15.44
N VAL A 35 -17.00 -1.72 -16.03
CA VAL A 35 -15.92 -1.41 -16.98
C VAL A 35 -16.02 -2.13 -18.32
N VAL A 36 -16.72 -3.25 -18.43
CA VAL A 36 -16.88 -3.99 -19.70
C VAL A 36 -18.20 -3.60 -20.34
N ASN A 37 -18.14 -3.12 -21.59
CA ASN A 37 -19.29 -2.65 -22.37
C ASN A 37 -20.02 -1.44 -21.74
N SER A 38 -19.29 -0.58 -21.02
CA SER A 38 -19.82 0.57 -20.28
C SER A 38 -19.25 1.91 -20.77
N GLU A 39 -19.02 2.00 -22.09
CA GLU A 39 -18.29 3.08 -22.75
C GLU A 39 -18.77 4.48 -22.34
N GLY A 40 -17.84 5.28 -21.80
CA GLY A 40 -18.06 6.66 -21.39
C GLY A 40 -18.55 6.84 -19.96
N THR A 41 -18.83 5.76 -19.22
CA THR A 41 -19.30 5.80 -17.83
C THR A 41 -18.39 5.04 -16.86
N GLU A 42 -17.33 4.41 -17.37
CA GLU A 42 -16.52 3.47 -16.59
C GLU A 42 -15.86 4.13 -15.38
N ALA A 43 -15.33 5.35 -15.53
CA ALA A 43 -14.70 6.07 -14.44
C ALA A 43 -15.68 6.35 -13.29
N ASP A 44 -16.91 6.76 -13.62
CA ASP A 44 -17.94 7.10 -12.66
C ASP A 44 -18.48 5.83 -11.99
N ASN A 45 -18.76 4.77 -12.76
CA ASN A 45 -19.20 3.47 -12.22
C ASN A 45 -18.19 2.90 -11.22
N VAL A 46 -16.89 2.98 -11.54
CA VAL A 46 -15.83 2.50 -10.63
C VAL A 46 -15.74 3.36 -9.37
N VAL A 47 -16.00 4.67 -9.47
CA VAL A 47 -16.08 5.56 -8.29
C VAL A 47 -17.30 5.24 -7.45
N ASP A 48 -18.45 4.96 -8.07
CA ASP A 48 -19.67 4.57 -7.36
C ASP A 48 -19.48 3.22 -6.64
N PHE A 49 -18.89 2.23 -7.33
CA PHE A 49 -18.50 0.96 -6.72
C PHE A 49 -17.57 1.21 -5.53
N ARG A 50 -16.52 2.03 -5.71
CA ARG A 50 -15.62 2.42 -4.63
C ARG A 50 -16.39 2.99 -3.45
N ASN A 51 -17.29 3.94 -3.68
CA ASN A 51 -18.03 4.61 -2.60
C ASN A 51 -18.90 3.64 -1.78
N SER A 52 -19.25 2.47 -2.32
CA SER A 52 -19.95 1.43 -1.58
C SER A 52 -19.06 0.65 -0.57
N LEU A 53 -17.73 0.67 -0.71
CA LEU A 53 -16.79 -0.21 0.02
C LEU A 53 -16.27 0.31 1.36
N GLY A 54 -16.85 1.37 1.94
CA GLY A 54 -16.41 1.93 3.22
C GLY A 54 -14.97 2.46 3.23
N SER A 55 -14.41 2.77 4.40
CA SER A 55 -13.04 3.30 4.52
C SER A 55 -12.15 2.29 5.23
N SER A 56 -11.08 1.84 4.57
CA SER A 56 -10.11 0.92 5.17
C SER A 56 -8.69 1.15 4.69
N SER A 57 -7.74 1.20 5.62
CA SER A 57 -6.32 1.18 5.27
C SER A 57 -5.78 -0.21 4.92
N TYR A 58 -6.57 -1.28 5.11
CA TYR A 58 -6.19 -2.66 4.81
C TYR A 58 -6.76 -3.14 3.46
N ALA A 59 -7.32 -2.23 2.67
CA ALA A 59 -7.91 -2.53 1.38
C ALA A 59 -7.37 -1.62 0.28
N VAL A 60 -7.30 -2.15 -0.93
CA VAL A 60 -6.78 -1.50 -2.13
C VAL A 60 -7.71 -1.84 -3.28
N LEU A 61 -8.14 -0.84 -4.04
CA LEU A 61 -8.97 -1.02 -5.23
C LEU A 61 -8.19 -0.57 -6.46
N ASP A 62 -8.09 -1.44 -7.46
CA ASP A 62 -7.65 -1.09 -8.80
C ASP A 62 -8.83 -0.65 -9.68
N SER A 63 -8.56 -0.20 -10.91
CA SER A 63 -9.57 0.41 -11.76
C SER A 63 -10.28 -0.54 -12.71
N GLY A 64 -10.08 -1.87 -12.66
CA GLY A 64 -10.83 -2.71 -13.59
C GLY A 64 -10.34 -4.11 -13.84
N TRP A 65 -10.43 -4.48 -15.11
CA TRP A 65 -10.29 -5.83 -15.62
C TRP A 65 -9.27 -5.84 -16.77
N LYS A 66 -8.69 -7.01 -17.08
CA LYS A 66 -7.89 -7.20 -18.29
C LYS A 66 -8.52 -8.23 -19.20
N TYR A 67 -8.28 -8.07 -20.49
CA TYR A 67 -8.52 -9.10 -21.49
C TYR A 67 -7.25 -9.92 -21.67
N GLN A 68 -7.34 -11.25 -21.47
CA GLN A 68 -6.21 -12.17 -21.62
C GLN A 68 -6.61 -13.46 -22.31
N TYR A 69 -5.62 -14.13 -22.89
CA TYR A 69 -5.79 -15.47 -23.47
C TYR A 69 -5.68 -16.54 -22.38
N ASP A 70 -6.74 -17.32 -22.21
CA ASP A 70 -6.75 -18.49 -21.34
C ASP A 70 -6.32 -19.72 -22.15
N LYS A 71 -5.04 -20.07 -22.02
CA LYS A 71 -4.43 -21.22 -22.72
C LYS A 71 -5.06 -22.57 -22.38
N TYR A 72 -5.76 -22.70 -21.25
CA TYR A 72 -6.32 -23.98 -20.81
C TYR A 72 -7.66 -24.28 -21.46
N ASN A 73 -8.43 -23.23 -21.75
CA ASN A 73 -9.74 -23.34 -22.38
C ASN A 73 -9.75 -22.84 -23.84
N ASP A 74 -8.59 -22.41 -24.37
CA ASP A 74 -8.42 -21.86 -25.72
C ASP A 74 -9.43 -20.74 -26.05
N VAL A 75 -9.62 -19.84 -25.08
CA VAL A 75 -10.53 -18.70 -25.23
C VAL A 75 -9.91 -17.44 -24.67
N TYR A 76 -10.34 -16.31 -25.20
CA TYR A 76 -10.05 -15.01 -24.61
C TYR A 76 -11.13 -14.64 -23.60
N ARG A 77 -10.73 -14.14 -22.43
CA ARG A 77 -11.67 -13.75 -21.37
C ARG A 77 -11.21 -12.53 -20.60
N TYR A 78 -12.18 -11.87 -19.98
CA TYR A 78 -11.93 -10.83 -19.00
C TYR A 78 -11.62 -11.45 -17.64
N VAL A 79 -10.62 -10.93 -16.96
CA VAL A 79 -10.22 -11.32 -15.59
C VAL A 79 -10.00 -10.06 -14.76
N PRO A 80 -10.46 -10.02 -13.49
CA PRO A 80 -10.27 -8.85 -12.64
C PRO A 80 -8.79 -8.62 -12.36
N LEU A 81 -8.40 -7.36 -12.18
CA LEU A 81 -7.00 -6.99 -11.98
C LEU A 81 -6.52 -7.19 -10.54
N ASN A 82 -7.39 -7.50 -9.59
CA ASN A 82 -7.06 -7.68 -8.17
C ASN A 82 -5.94 -8.72 -7.95
N GLY A 83 -5.94 -9.80 -8.72
CA GLY A 83 -4.89 -10.81 -8.72
C GLY A 83 -3.56 -10.28 -9.28
N ASP A 84 -3.60 -9.51 -10.36
CA ASP A 84 -2.42 -8.85 -10.92
C ASP A 84 -1.86 -7.78 -9.98
N THR A 85 -2.72 -6.97 -9.36
CA THR A 85 -2.39 -5.96 -8.35
C THR A 85 -1.70 -6.60 -7.14
N ALA A 86 -2.25 -7.71 -6.64
CA ALA A 86 -1.60 -8.50 -5.59
C ALA A 86 -0.26 -9.09 -6.06
N GLY A 87 -0.21 -9.57 -7.31
CA GLY A 87 0.98 -10.14 -7.94
C GLY A 87 2.14 -9.14 -8.06
N VAL A 88 1.90 -7.93 -8.57
CA VAL A 88 2.95 -6.88 -8.63
C VAL A 88 3.37 -6.43 -7.23
N THR A 89 2.46 -6.48 -6.26
CA THR A 89 2.77 -6.16 -4.87
C THR A 89 3.70 -7.20 -4.25
N ALA A 90 3.41 -8.48 -4.46
CA ALA A 90 4.29 -9.58 -4.04
C ALA A 90 5.63 -9.57 -4.80
N ALA A 91 5.62 -9.29 -6.10
CA ALA A 91 6.85 -9.17 -6.89
C ALA A 91 7.73 -7.99 -6.43
N THR A 92 7.11 -6.87 -6.03
CA THR A 92 7.83 -5.74 -5.43
C THR A 92 8.51 -6.14 -4.13
N GLU A 93 7.83 -6.93 -3.29
CA GLU A 93 8.41 -7.46 -2.06
C GLU A 93 9.63 -8.34 -2.34
N ALA A 94 9.50 -9.28 -3.27
CA ALA A 94 10.54 -10.24 -3.58
C ALA A 94 11.80 -9.61 -4.20
N ASN A 95 11.63 -8.55 -5.01
CA ASN A 95 12.75 -7.92 -5.72
C ASN A 95 13.35 -6.70 -5.00
N ARG A 96 12.62 -6.15 -4.02
CA ARG A 96 13.02 -5.00 -3.20
C ARG A 96 12.65 -5.27 -1.75
N ASP A 97 11.64 -4.56 -1.24
CA ASP A 97 11.09 -4.71 0.09
C ASP A 97 9.62 -4.26 0.08
N ALA A 98 8.85 -4.64 1.09
CA ALA A 98 7.41 -4.37 1.12
C ALA A 98 7.05 -2.88 1.28
N TRP A 99 7.99 -2.06 1.76
CA TRP A 99 7.82 -0.61 1.93
C TRP A 99 8.11 0.19 0.67
N PHE A 100 8.42 -0.46 -0.45
CA PHE A 100 8.39 0.17 -1.76
C PHE A 100 6.98 0.12 -2.34
N SER A 101 6.56 1.23 -2.95
CA SER A 101 5.30 1.30 -3.69
C SER A 101 5.28 0.24 -4.80
N PRO A 102 4.19 -0.53 -4.98
CA PRO A 102 4.09 -1.49 -6.07
C PRO A 102 3.74 -0.81 -7.40
N ALA A 103 3.44 0.50 -7.39
CA ALA A 103 2.94 1.24 -8.54
C ALA A 103 4.04 1.94 -9.36
N GLY A 104 3.70 2.32 -10.58
CA GLY A 104 4.57 3.06 -11.50
C GLY A 104 5.42 2.15 -12.39
N PHE A 105 6.11 2.77 -13.36
CA PHE A 105 6.75 2.08 -14.48
C PHE A 105 7.83 1.05 -14.12
N ASN A 106 8.42 1.16 -12.93
CA ASN A 106 9.51 0.26 -12.52
C ASN A 106 9.03 -1.06 -11.93
N ARG A 107 7.82 -1.11 -11.34
CA ARG A 107 7.35 -2.33 -10.63
C ARG A 107 5.88 -2.69 -10.91
N GLY A 108 5.06 -1.73 -11.31
CA GLY A 108 3.63 -1.90 -11.50
C GLY A 108 3.22 -2.55 -12.82
N ASN A 109 4.15 -3.17 -13.56
CA ASN A 109 3.89 -3.73 -14.88
C ASN A 109 3.07 -5.02 -14.79
N PHE A 110 1.90 -5.01 -15.42
CA PHE A 110 1.02 -6.17 -15.51
C PHE A 110 1.41 -7.04 -16.71
N ARG A 111 1.31 -8.36 -16.53
CA ARG A 111 1.70 -9.35 -17.54
C ARG A 111 0.47 -9.96 -18.20
N ASN A 112 0.67 -10.48 -19.42
CA ASN A 112 -0.36 -11.18 -20.20
C ASN A 112 -1.63 -10.34 -20.44
N VAL A 113 -1.47 -9.01 -20.55
CA VAL A 113 -2.56 -8.09 -20.89
C VAL A 113 -2.58 -7.91 -22.40
N ILE A 114 -3.68 -8.29 -23.04
CA ILE A 114 -3.90 -8.00 -24.47
C ILE A 114 -4.48 -6.60 -24.64
N LYS A 115 -5.52 -6.30 -23.85
CA LYS A 115 -6.12 -4.97 -23.75
C LYS A 115 -6.82 -4.78 -22.41
N LEU A 116 -7.03 -3.52 -22.04
CA LEU A 116 -7.97 -3.15 -20.98
C LEU A 116 -9.33 -2.83 -21.62
N PRO A 117 -10.47 -3.26 -21.04
CA PRO A 117 -11.78 -2.79 -21.46
C PRO A 117 -11.95 -1.31 -21.15
N PHE A 118 -11.36 -0.84 -20.04
CA PHE A 118 -11.29 0.55 -19.65
C PHE A 118 -9.82 0.97 -19.51
N ASN A 119 -9.33 1.80 -20.44
CA ASN A 119 -7.99 2.37 -20.37
C ASN A 119 -8.08 3.88 -20.04
N PRO A 120 -8.00 4.28 -18.75
CA PRO A 120 -8.35 5.62 -18.32
C PRO A 120 -7.40 6.69 -18.87
N ARG A 121 -7.99 7.73 -19.44
CA ARG A 121 -7.37 9.00 -19.84
C ARG A 121 -6.91 9.77 -18.61
N LYS A 122 -6.12 10.84 -18.82
CA LYS A 122 -5.56 11.63 -17.72
C LYS A 122 -6.64 12.15 -16.74
N SER A 123 -7.70 12.75 -17.24
CA SER A 123 -8.81 13.27 -16.42
C SER A 123 -9.52 12.18 -15.61
N GLU A 124 -9.69 10.99 -16.19
CA GLU A 124 -10.30 9.84 -15.54
C GLU A 124 -9.36 9.29 -14.46
N ARG A 125 -8.05 9.19 -14.72
CA ARG A 125 -7.05 8.81 -13.71
C ARG A 125 -7.04 9.77 -12.53
N ASP A 126 -7.11 11.08 -12.79
CA ASP A 126 -7.15 12.10 -11.75
C ASP A 126 -8.43 11.93 -10.88
N THR A 127 -9.57 11.65 -11.53
CA THR A 127 -10.86 11.39 -10.87
C THR A 127 -10.83 10.12 -10.01
N LEU A 128 -10.38 9.01 -10.58
CA LEU A 128 -10.20 7.73 -9.88
C LEU A 128 -9.28 7.88 -8.67
N TYR A 129 -8.11 8.50 -8.87
CA TYR A 129 -7.12 8.65 -7.82
C TYR A 129 -7.58 9.59 -6.71
N LYS A 130 -8.33 10.66 -7.02
CA LYS A 130 -8.96 11.52 -6.02
C LYS A 130 -9.89 10.72 -5.10
N ASN A 131 -10.61 9.73 -5.63
CA ASN A 131 -11.55 8.87 -4.90
C ASN A 131 -10.92 7.60 -4.31
N GLY A 132 -9.57 7.48 -4.32
CA GLY A 132 -8.89 6.34 -3.69
C GLY A 132 -8.90 5.06 -4.52
N VAL A 133 -9.16 5.16 -5.82
CA VAL A 133 -9.00 4.08 -6.79
C VAL A 133 -7.64 4.20 -7.46
N ASN A 134 -6.92 3.10 -7.60
CA ASN A 134 -5.62 3.07 -8.26
C ASN A 134 -5.80 2.77 -9.75
N PRO A 135 -5.55 3.75 -10.64
CA PRO A 135 -5.75 3.53 -12.06
C PRO A 135 -4.78 2.48 -12.60
N VAL A 136 -5.26 1.60 -13.46
CA VAL A 136 -4.43 0.72 -14.28
C VAL A 136 -4.53 1.22 -15.71
N THR A 137 -3.39 1.48 -16.35
CA THR A 137 -3.36 2.19 -17.64
C THR A 137 -2.31 1.59 -18.54
N THR A 138 -2.65 1.42 -19.82
CA THR A 138 -1.70 1.06 -20.86
C THR A 138 -1.08 2.32 -21.45
N PHE A 139 0.23 2.48 -21.26
CA PHE A 139 1.03 3.54 -21.83
C PHE A 139 1.80 3.01 -23.05
N MET A 140 1.82 3.79 -24.12
CA MET A 140 2.60 3.44 -25.31
C MET A 140 4.09 3.31 -24.95
N GLY A 141 4.70 2.17 -25.31
CA GLY A 141 6.10 1.88 -25.01
C GLY A 141 6.42 1.44 -23.58
N SER A 142 5.50 1.60 -22.62
CA SER A 142 5.69 1.17 -21.21
C SER A 142 4.74 0.06 -20.76
N GLY A 143 3.82 -0.38 -21.61
CA GLY A 143 2.90 -1.48 -21.31
C GLY A 143 1.78 -1.07 -20.34
N THR A 144 1.15 -2.08 -19.72
CA THR A 144 0.03 -1.87 -18.78
C THR A 144 0.55 -1.79 -17.36
N VAL A 145 0.24 -0.69 -16.67
CA VAL A 145 0.87 -0.33 -15.40
C VAL A 145 -0.18 0.04 -14.35
N LEU A 146 -0.01 -0.48 -13.12
CA LEU A 146 -0.65 0.05 -11.93
C LEU A 146 -0.09 1.45 -11.63
N PHE A 147 -0.91 2.47 -11.81
CA PHE A 147 -0.54 3.88 -11.77
C PHE A 147 -1.10 4.61 -10.53
N GLY A 148 -1.19 3.90 -9.40
CA GLY A 148 -1.59 4.46 -8.11
C GLY A 148 -1.26 3.50 -6.97
N ASP A 149 -1.02 4.05 -5.78
CA ASP A 149 -0.66 3.31 -4.57
C ASP A 149 -1.45 3.72 -3.32
N LYS A 150 -2.69 4.16 -3.49
CA LYS A 150 -3.61 4.49 -2.40
C LYS A 150 -4.27 3.24 -1.80
N THR A 151 -4.54 3.30 -0.50
CA THR A 151 -5.50 2.43 0.17
C THR A 151 -6.91 3.01 0.10
N LEU A 152 -7.92 2.29 0.58
CA LEU A 152 -9.29 2.80 0.69
C LEU A 152 -9.48 3.76 1.88
N LEU A 153 -8.41 4.22 2.53
CA LEU A 153 -8.54 5.12 3.65
C LEU A 153 -9.06 6.50 3.20
N ALA A 154 -10.23 6.91 3.70
CA ALA A 154 -10.86 8.16 3.28
C ALA A 154 -10.15 9.41 3.82
N LYS A 155 -9.57 9.33 5.02
CA LYS A 155 -8.85 10.44 5.65
C LYS A 155 -7.35 10.35 5.36
N PRO A 156 -6.71 11.41 4.85
CA PRO A 156 -5.26 11.44 4.66
C PRO A 156 -4.54 11.10 5.96
N SER A 157 -3.65 10.12 5.90
CA SER A 157 -2.80 9.72 7.03
C SER A 157 -1.57 8.99 6.50
N ALA A 158 -0.63 8.61 7.36
CA ALA A 158 0.50 7.78 6.94
C ALA A 158 0.04 6.45 6.28
N PHE A 159 -1.14 5.94 6.63
CA PHE A 159 -1.68 4.67 6.14
C PHE A 159 -2.55 4.78 4.88
N ASP A 160 -2.60 5.96 4.26
CA ASP A 160 -3.30 6.16 2.99
C ASP A 160 -2.55 5.56 1.79
N ARG A 161 -1.32 5.03 2.00
CA ARG A 161 -0.50 4.36 0.98
C ARG A 161 -0.27 2.89 1.26
N ILE A 162 -0.26 2.10 0.17
CA ILE A 162 -0.01 0.65 0.20
C ILE A 162 1.36 0.37 0.84
N ASN A 163 2.39 1.13 0.47
CA ASN A 163 3.75 0.87 0.92
C ASN A 163 3.93 1.08 2.43
N VAL A 164 3.33 2.14 3.00
CA VAL A 164 3.39 2.39 4.44
C VAL A 164 2.55 1.39 5.23
N ARG A 165 1.35 1.02 4.76
CA ARG A 165 0.56 -0.03 5.43
C ARG A 165 1.33 -1.35 5.49
N ARG A 166 1.95 -1.75 4.38
CA ARG A 166 2.74 -2.99 4.30
C ARG A 166 3.98 -2.96 5.18
N LEU A 167 4.67 -1.82 5.25
CA LEU A 167 5.78 -1.59 6.18
C LEU A 167 5.36 -1.91 7.62
N PHE A 168 4.24 -1.33 8.07
CA PHE A 168 3.75 -1.56 9.43
C PHE A 168 3.33 -3.00 9.68
N ILE A 169 2.68 -3.67 8.72
CA ILE A 169 2.34 -5.10 8.85
C ILE A 169 3.60 -5.96 9.07
N ILE A 170 4.70 -5.68 8.35
CA ILE A 170 5.96 -6.42 8.53
C ILE A 170 6.59 -6.12 9.89
N MET A 171 6.65 -4.84 10.27
CA MET A 171 7.24 -4.43 11.55
C MET A 171 6.46 -5.01 12.73
N GLU A 172 5.14 -4.88 12.75
CA GLU A 172 4.26 -5.42 13.80
C GLU A 172 4.41 -6.95 13.90
N LYS A 173 4.44 -7.65 12.77
CA LYS A 173 4.64 -9.10 12.74
C LYS A 173 6.02 -9.52 13.27
N ALA A 174 7.09 -8.81 12.91
CA ALA A 174 8.43 -9.11 13.40
C ALA A 174 8.58 -8.81 14.90
N ILE A 175 8.15 -7.62 15.34
CA ILE A 175 8.26 -7.17 16.73
C ILE A 175 7.38 -8.02 17.65
N SER A 176 6.19 -8.44 17.21
CA SER A 176 5.33 -9.34 18.00
C SER A 176 6.01 -10.69 18.31
N ARG A 177 6.92 -11.16 17.45
CA ARG A 177 7.70 -12.38 17.74
C ARG A 177 8.72 -12.16 18.85
N PHE A 178 9.35 -10.99 18.90
CA PHE A 178 10.25 -10.63 20.00
C PHE A 178 9.47 -10.45 21.31
N ALA A 179 8.30 -9.80 21.25
CA ALA A 179 7.44 -9.63 22.42
C ALA A 179 6.96 -10.97 23.01
N ARG A 180 6.67 -11.97 22.17
CA ARG A 180 6.28 -13.32 22.63
C ARG A 180 7.35 -14.00 23.47
N ALA A 181 8.63 -13.70 23.26
CA ALA A 181 9.72 -14.27 24.04
C ALA A 181 9.80 -13.69 25.47
N GLN A 182 9.12 -12.57 25.74
CA GLN A 182 9.07 -11.94 27.06
C GLN A 182 7.83 -12.36 27.87
N LEU A 183 6.90 -13.09 27.25
CA LEU A 183 5.68 -13.52 27.92
C LEU A 183 6.03 -14.52 29.03
N PHE A 184 5.55 -14.27 30.24
CA PHE A 184 5.83 -15.02 31.47
C PHE A 184 7.24 -14.85 32.06
N GLU A 185 8.07 -13.96 31.50
CA GLU A 185 9.32 -13.55 32.12
C GLU A 185 9.09 -12.41 33.12
N PHE A 186 10.07 -12.16 34.00
CA PHE A 186 10.00 -11.04 34.96
C PHE A 186 10.05 -9.69 34.23
N ASN A 187 9.21 -8.73 34.61
CA ASN A 187 9.29 -7.36 34.09
C ASN A 187 10.36 -6.56 34.87
N ASP A 188 11.62 -6.76 34.52
CA ASP A 188 12.77 -6.08 35.12
C ASP A 188 13.63 -5.36 34.06
N ALA A 189 14.67 -4.66 34.51
CA ALA A 189 15.56 -3.93 33.61
C ALA A 189 16.26 -4.85 32.58
N PHE A 190 16.47 -6.13 32.91
CA PHE A 190 17.16 -7.07 32.04
C PHE A 190 16.27 -7.52 30.88
N THR A 191 15.03 -7.97 31.14
CA THR A 191 14.09 -8.37 30.08
C THR A 191 13.69 -7.21 29.18
N ARG A 192 13.53 -6.01 29.76
CA ARG A 192 13.34 -4.76 29.00
C ARG A 192 14.52 -4.46 28.07
N ALA A 193 15.75 -4.53 28.58
CA ALA A 193 16.94 -4.33 27.76
C ALA A 193 17.08 -5.40 26.67
N GLN A 194 16.72 -6.66 26.95
CA GLN A 194 16.68 -7.71 25.94
C GLN A 194 15.66 -7.42 24.83
N PHE A 195 14.46 -6.95 25.18
CA PHE A 195 13.45 -6.55 24.20
C PHE A 195 13.96 -5.41 23.30
N VAL A 196 14.50 -4.34 23.89
CA VAL A 196 15.10 -3.22 23.13
C VAL A 196 16.24 -3.73 22.24
N GLY A 197 17.13 -4.55 22.79
CA GLY A 197 18.26 -5.15 22.07
C GLY A 197 17.86 -6.08 20.92
N ALA A 198 16.63 -6.59 20.90
CA ALA A 198 16.09 -7.35 19.77
C ALA A 198 15.38 -6.46 18.73
N VAL A 199 14.64 -5.45 19.17
CA VAL A 199 13.84 -4.58 18.30
C VAL A 199 14.70 -3.56 17.55
N GLU A 200 15.66 -2.92 18.22
CA GLU A 200 16.46 -1.85 17.60
C GLU A 200 17.31 -2.35 16.40
N PRO A 201 18.00 -3.49 16.45
CA PRO A 201 18.74 -4.00 15.29
C PRO A 201 17.84 -4.29 14.09
N PHE A 202 16.62 -4.79 14.35
CA PHE A 202 15.62 -5.00 13.29
C PHE A 202 15.21 -3.66 12.65
N LEU A 203 14.89 -2.65 13.45
CA LEU A 203 14.53 -1.32 12.92
C LEU A 203 15.70 -0.62 12.23
N ARG A 204 16.95 -0.80 12.70
CA ARG A 204 18.16 -0.38 11.97
C ARG A 204 18.27 -1.03 10.60
N ASN A 205 17.94 -2.32 10.49
CA ASN A 205 17.95 -3.00 9.19
C ASN A 205 16.90 -2.41 8.24
N VAL A 206 15.69 -2.14 8.74
CA VAL A 206 14.63 -1.47 7.96
C VAL A 206 15.06 -0.06 7.55
N GLN A 207 15.71 0.69 8.45
CA GLN A 207 16.27 2.03 8.18
C GLN A 207 17.34 1.98 7.09
N GLY A 208 18.30 1.06 7.18
CA GLY A 208 19.38 0.89 6.21
C GLY A 208 18.93 0.43 4.82
N ARG A 209 17.65 0.04 4.68
CA ARG A 209 17.03 -0.39 3.41
C ARG A 209 15.91 0.57 2.97
N ASP A 210 15.96 1.82 3.43
CA ASP A 210 15.06 2.91 3.06
C ASP A 210 13.57 2.69 3.43
N GLY A 211 13.28 1.87 4.44
CA GLY A 211 11.91 1.72 4.95
C GLY A 211 11.47 2.87 5.84
N ILE A 212 12.38 3.33 6.70
CA ILE A 212 12.12 4.36 7.72
C ILE A 212 13.27 5.36 7.72
N THR A 213 12.98 6.63 7.97
CA THR A 213 14.01 7.66 8.14
C THR A 213 14.57 7.67 9.55
N ASP A 214 13.72 7.37 10.55
CA ASP A 214 14.03 7.51 11.96
C ASP A 214 13.11 6.64 12.81
N PHE A 215 13.59 6.26 14.00
CA PHE A 215 12.80 5.49 14.95
C PHE A 215 13.27 5.72 16.39
N LYS A 216 12.40 5.40 17.35
CA LYS A 216 12.70 5.35 18.77
C LYS A 216 11.99 4.17 19.41
N VAL A 217 12.69 3.41 20.24
CA VAL A 217 12.11 2.36 21.08
C VAL A 217 12.21 2.80 22.53
N VAL A 218 11.12 2.69 23.28
CA VAL A 218 11.10 2.96 24.72
C VAL A 218 10.55 1.73 25.42
N CYS A 219 11.33 1.16 26.30
CA CYS A 219 10.96 0.04 27.15
C CYS A 219 11.87 0.10 28.37
N ASP A 220 11.55 1.01 29.28
CA ASP A 220 12.34 1.33 30.46
C ASP A 220 11.41 1.75 31.61
N ASP A 221 11.97 2.26 32.71
CA ASP A 221 11.18 2.70 33.87
C ASP A 221 10.22 3.85 33.57
N SER A 222 10.40 4.59 32.47
CA SER A 222 9.52 5.71 32.12
C SER A 222 8.13 5.23 31.64
N ASN A 223 8.06 4.06 31.00
CA ASN A 223 6.80 3.48 30.54
C ASN A 223 6.41 2.17 31.24
N ASN A 224 7.34 1.55 31.99
CA ASN A 224 7.06 0.42 32.87
C ASN A 224 7.21 0.82 34.34
N THR A 225 6.37 1.77 34.76
CA THR A 225 6.26 2.24 36.15
C THR A 225 5.87 1.11 37.12
N GLY A 226 6.03 1.33 38.43
CA GLY A 226 5.62 0.37 39.47
C GLY A 226 4.18 -0.13 39.28
N ASP A 227 3.24 0.76 38.99
CA ASP A 227 1.83 0.39 38.75
C ASP A 227 1.64 -0.53 37.52
N VAL A 228 2.46 -0.39 36.47
CA VAL A 228 2.42 -1.24 35.27
C VAL A 228 2.94 -2.64 35.61
N VAL A 229 4.05 -2.69 36.37
CA VAL A 229 4.64 -3.95 36.83
C VAL A 229 3.68 -4.68 37.77
N ASP A 230 3.06 -3.98 38.71
CA ASP A 230 2.11 -4.56 39.68
C ASP A 230 0.83 -5.09 38.99
N ARG A 231 0.47 -4.54 37.82
CA ARG A 231 -0.61 -5.08 36.96
C ARG A 231 -0.17 -6.25 36.08
N ASN A 232 1.08 -6.70 36.17
CA ASN A 232 1.67 -7.73 35.31
C ASN A 232 1.66 -7.35 33.82
N GLU A 233 1.81 -6.06 33.52
CA GLU A 233 1.89 -5.54 32.16
C GLU A 233 3.36 -5.33 31.75
N PHE A 234 3.63 -5.36 30.44
CA PHE A 234 4.93 -5.04 29.85
C PHE A 234 4.70 -4.09 28.66
N ILE A 235 5.25 -2.88 28.74
CA ILE A 235 4.99 -1.82 27.76
C ILE A 235 6.26 -1.53 26.95
N GLY A 236 6.19 -1.78 25.65
CA GLY A 236 7.20 -1.38 24.69
C GLY A 236 6.62 -0.41 23.67
N ASP A 237 7.04 0.85 23.72
CA ASP A 237 6.60 1.87 22.77
C ASP A 237 7.57 1.95 21.59
N ILE A 238 7.03 1.85 20.37
CA ILE A 238 7.81 1.91 19.14
C ILE A 238 7.31 3.08 18.28
N TYR A 239 8.18 4.06 18.07
CA TYR A 239 7.93 5.24 17.25
C TYR A 239 8.70 5.13 15.95
N VAL A 240 8.05 5.38 14.81
CA VAL A 240 8.64 5.21 13.48
C VAL A 240 8.26 6.36 12.56
N LYS A 241 9.23 6.88 11.79
CA LYS A 241 9.00 7.80 10.67
C LYS A 241 9.19 7.05 9.35
N PRO A 242 8.11 6.67 8.64
CA PRO A 242 8.20 5.88 7.41
C PRO A 242 8.64 6.73 6.21
N ASN A 243 9.39 6.13 5.29
CA ASN A 243 9.64 6.72 3.98
C ASN A 243 8.35 6.76 3.14
N ARG A 244 8.18 7.81 2.34
CA ARG A 244 6.99 8.03 1.48
C ARG A 244 7.35 7.96 0.00
N SER A 245 6.45 7.43 -0.81
CA SER A 245 6.59 7.39 -2.27
C SER A 245 6.34 8.77 -2.88
N ILE A 246 7.00 9.04 -4.01
CA ILE A 246 6.73 10.22 -4.84
C ILE A 246 5.53 9.89 -5.74
N ASN A 247 4.44 10.65 -5.63
CA ASN A 247 3.26 10.49 -6.48
C ASN A 247 3.02 11.68 -7.43
N PHE A 248 3.62 12.84 -7.15
CA PHE A 248 3.47 14.05 -7.95
C PHE A 248 4.85 14.62 -8.26
N ILE A 249 5.07 15.01 -9.51
CA ILE A 249 6.29 15.67 -9.96
C ILE A 249 5.85 16.97 -10.62
N GLN A 250 6.30 18.10 -10.08
CA GLN A 250 6.15 19.41 -10.70
C GLN A 250 7.51 19.86 -11.21
N LEU A 251 7.59 20.15 -12.51
CA LEU A 251 8.79 20.71 -13.15
C LEU A 251 8.50 22.15 -13.54
N ASN A 252 9.24 23.09 -12.97
CA ASN A 252 9.14 24.51 -13.30
C ASN A 252 10.31 24.87 -14.21
N PHE A 253 10.04 25.25 -15.46
CA PHE A 253 11.04 25.75 -16.38
C PHE A 253 10.98 27.27 -16.41
N VAL A 254 12.06 27.94 -15.99
CA VAL A 254 12.17 29.40 -16.01
C VAL A 254 13.36 29.79 -16.88
N ALA A 255 13.12 30.54 -17.94
CA ALA A 255 14.17 31.14 -18.75
C ALA A 255 14.59 32.46 -18.11
N VAL A 256 15.81 32.52 -17.59
CA VAL A 256 16.38 33.74 -17.02
C VAL A 256 17.25 34.46 -18.05
N ARG A 257 17.33 35.78 -17.97
CA ARG A 257 18.23 36.57 -18.83
C ARG A 257 19.68 36.29 -18.43
N SER A 258 20.61 36.33 -19.38
CA SER A 258 22.03 35.99 -19.15
C SER A 258 22.73 36.80 -18.04
N GLY A 259 22.19 37.97 -17.68
CA GLY A 259 22.73 38.83 -16.61
C GLY A 259 22.04 38.68 -15.25
N VAL A 260 21.06 37.78 -15.11
CA VAL A 260 20.35 37.54 -13.84
C VAL A 260 20.90 36.28 -13.20
N ALA A 261 21.32 36.37 -11.94
CA ALA A 261 21.81 35.23 -11.20
C ALA A 261 20.64 34.29 -10.84
N PHE A 262 20.84 32.98 -10.97
CA PHE A 262 19.80 32.00 -10.63
C PHE A 262 19.32 32.10 -9.18
N SER A 263 20.18 32.57 -8.26
CA SER A 263 19.83 32.84 -6.86
C SER A 263 18.82 33.98 -6.67
N GLU A 264 18.66 34.87 -7.66
CA GLU A 264 17.64 35.94 -7.62
C GLU A 264 16.26 35.44 -8.10
N VAL A 265 16.22 34.25 -8.71
CA VAL A 265 15.02 33.67 -9.33
C VAL A 265 14.50 32.46 -8.56
N ILE A 266 15.38 31.77 -7.84
CA ILE A 266 15.04 30.65 -6.95
C ILE A 266 14.87 31.22 -5.54
N GLY A 267 13.62 31.46 -5.13
CA GLY A 267 13.23 31.79 -3.75
C GLY A 267 13.03 30.54 -2.89
#